data_AF-A7VJU6-F1
#
_entry.id   AF-A7VJU6-F1
#
_cell.length_a   1.000
_cell.length_b   1.000
_cell.length_c   1.000
_cell.angle_alpha   90.00
_cell.angle_beta   90.00
_cell.angle_gamma   90.00
#
_symmetry.space_group_name_H-M   'P 1'
#
loop_
_entity.id
_entity.type
_entity.pdbx_description
1 polymer ?
#
loop_
_entity_poly.entity_id
_entity_poly.type
_entity_poly.pdbx_seq_one_letter_code
_entity_poly.pdbx_strand_id
1 'polypeptide(L)'
;LALCGMPFLAGYYSKDLFLEMVSFSNINLFSFFLYFISTGLTVCYSFRLVYYTMSGDSNFSSLNLLNDESWVMLKSMMSLLIFSIFGGSMLNWLIFSTPMVIILPLYLKLLTLLICIIGGLMGYLISNVNLFYINK
;
A
#
# COMPACT_ATOMS: atom_id res chain seq x y z
N LEU A 1 0.07 -2.99 3.70
CA LEU A 1 -1.22 -2.29 3.96
C LEU A 1 -1.05 -0.79 4.09
N ALA A 2 -0.31 -0.27 5.08
CA ALA A 2 -0.09 1.19 5.20
C ALA A 2 0.54 1.80 3.93
N LEU A 3 1.47 1.08 3.30
CA LEU A 3 2.08 1.49 2.03
C LEU A 3 1.10 1.44 0.84
N CYS A 4 0.04 0.64 0.91
CA CYS A 4 -0.98 0.50 -0.12
C CYS A 4 -2.03 1.63 -0.07
N GLY A 5 -1.98 2.51 0.93
CA GLY A 5 -2.94 3.60 1.07
C GLY A 5 -4.33 3.17 1.57
N MET A 6 -4.42 2.04 2.28
CA MET A 6 -5.67 1.58 2.88
C MET A 6 -6.25 2.66 3.83
N PRO A 7 -7.58 2.91 3.82
CA PRO A 7 -8.18 4.00 4.60
C PRO A 7 -7.80 3.93 6.08
N PHE A 8 -7.62 5.10 6.69
CA PHE A 8 -7.24 5.34 8.10
C PHE A 8 -5.80 5.01 8.51
N LEU A 9 -4.99 4.39 7.66
CA LEU A 9 -3.57 4.19 7.93
C LEU A 9 -2.73 5.39 7.47
N ALA A 10 -1.51 5.54 7.99
CA ALA A 10 -0.70 6.72 7.74
C ALA A 10 -0.47 7.04 6.24
N GLY A 11 -0.41 6.02 5.37
CA GLY A 11 -0.23 6.22 3.93
C GLY A 11 -1.46 6.76 3.19
N TYR A 12 -2.66 6.64 3.76
CA TYR A 12 -3.88 7.20 3.18
C TYR A 12 -3.84 8.73 3.18
N TYR A 13 -3.45 9.32 4.31
CA TYR A 13 -3.42 10.77 4.49
C TYR A 13 -2.51 11.50 3.50
N SER A 14 -1.40 10.92 3.07
CA SER A 14 -0.50 11.55 2.10
C SER A 14 -0.81 11.18 0.65
N LYS A 15 -1.03 9.89 0.36
CA LYS A 15 -1.19 9.43 -1.02
C LYS A 15 -2.52 9.85 -1.64
N ASP A 16 -3.62 9.79 -0.88
CA ASP A 16 -4.94 10.14 -1.41
C ASP A 16 -5.02 11.64 -1.70
N LEU A 17 -4.58 12.50 -0.75
CA LEU A 17 -4.49 13.95 -0.95
C LEU A 17 -3.62 14.32 -2.17
N PHE A 18 -2.50 13.63 -2.39
CA PHE A 18 -1.63 13.90 -3.53
C PHE A 18 -2.31 13.54 -4.86
N LEU A 19 -2.98 12.39 -4.94
CA LEU A 19 -3.69 11.97 -6.16
C LEU A 19 -4.90 12.85 -6.45
N GLU A 20 -5.62 13.29 -5.42
CA GLU A 20 -6.70 14.27 -5.56
C GLU A 20 -6.15 15.60 -6.11
N MET A 21 -5.02 16.09 -5.61
CA MET A 21 -4.37 17.30 -6.15
C MET A 21 -3.94 17.15 -7.60
N VAL A 22 -3.36 15.99 -7.97
CA VAL A 22 -2.99 15.67 -9.35
C VAL A 22 -4.22 15.68 -10.26
N SER A 23 -5.36 15.15 -9.80
CA SER A 23 -6.61 15.14 -10.58
C SER A 23 -7.29 16.50 -10.70
N PHE A 24 -7.09 17.39 -9.73
CA PHE A 24 -7.56 18.78 -9.80
C PHE A 24 -6.68 19.65 -10.70
N SER A 25 -5.38 19.35 -10.76
CA SER A 25 -4.44 20.08 -11.61
C SER A 25 -4.55 19.68 -13.08
N ASN A 26 -4.37 20.65 -13.99
CA ASN A 26 -4.35 20.42 -15.42
C ASN A 26 -3.02 19.79 -15.88
N ILE A 27 -2.83 18.52 -15.56
CA ILE A 27 -1.68 17.71 -15.98
C ILE A 27 -1.98 17.02 -17.32
N ASN A 28 -0.94 16.74 -18.12
CA ASN A 28 -1.08 15.98 -19.36
C ASN A 28 -1.76 14.62 -19.10
N LEU A 29 -2.65 14.23 -20.01
CA LEU A 29 -3.40 12.97 -19.93
C LEU A 29 -2.49 11.75 -19.75
N PHE A 30 -1.34 11.72 -20.44
CA PHE A 30 -0.37 10.63 -20.33
C PHE A 30 0.22 10.49 -18.91
N SER A 31 0.65 11.61 -18.31
CA SER A 31 1.16 11.60 -16.94
C SER A 31 0.07 11.25 -15.92
N PHE A 32 -1.17 11.69 -16.14
CA PHE A 32 -2.31 11.30 -15.31
C PHE A 32 -2.46 9.77 -15.28
N PHE A 33 -2.46 9.11 -16.45
CA PHE A 33 -2.52 7.65 -16.51
C PHE A 33 -1.35 6.95 -15.82
N LEU A 34 -0.13 7.46 -15.97
CA LEU A 34 1.04 6.88 -15.32
C LEU A 34 0.94 6.93 -13.79
N TYR A 35 0.45 8.03 -13.21
CA TYR A 35 0.26 8.11 -11.76
C TYR A 35 -0.69 7.02 -11.26
N PHE A 36 -1.85 6.87 -11.89
CA PHE A 36 -2.82 5.85 -11.49
C PHE A 36 -2.32 4.41 -11.72
N ILE A 37 -1.67 4.11 -12.84
CA ILE A 37 -1.03 2.80 -13.06
C ILE A 37 0.05 2.53 -12.01
N SER A 38 0.88 3.52 -11.69
CA SER A 38 1.94 3.36 -10.69
C SER A 38 1.34 3.00 -9.32
N THR A 39 0.22 3.64 -8.93
CA THR A 39 -0.46 3.32 -7.67
C THR A 39 -1.01 1.90 -7.67
N GLY A 40 -1.65 1.46 -8.76
CA GLY A 40 -2.11 0.07 -8.91
C GLY A 40 -0.97 -0.94 -8.79
N LEU A 41 0.17 -0.70 -9.46
CA LEU A 41 1.35 -1.56 -9.38
C LEU A 41 1.96 -1.59 -7.96
N THR A 42 1.91 -0.46 -7.22
CA THR A 42 2.37 -0.48 -5.83
C THR A 42 1.53 -1.41 -4.96
N VAL A 43 0.23 -1.51 -5.24
CA VAL A 43 -0.65 -2.44 -4.53
C VAL A 43 -0.36 -3.87 -4.97
N CYS A 44 -0.21 -4.13 -6.29
CA CYS A 44 0.16 -5.45 -6.80
C CYS A 44 1.43 -6.02 -6.14
N TYR A 45 2.51 -5.24 -6.03
CA TYR A 45 3.76 -5.74 -5.44
C TYR A 45 3.58 -6.09 -3.96
N SER A 46 2.81 -5.28 -3.23
CA SER A 46 2.61 -5.50 -1.80
C SER A 46 1.83 -6.78 -1.51
N PHE A 47 0.80 -7.07 -2.30
CA PHE A 47 0.04 -8.32 -2.18
C PHE A 47 0.85 -9.53 -2.64
N ARG A 48 1.68 -9.37 -3.68
CA ARG A 48 2.63 -10.42 -4.09
C ARG A 48 3.59 -10.79 -2.95
N LEU A 49 4.12 -9.80 -2.22
CA LEU A 49 5.01 -10.04 -1.08
C LEU A 49 4.29 -10.79 0.04
N VAL A 50 3.06 -10.37 0.38
CA VAL A 50 2.23 -11.07 1.37
C VAL A 50 1.99 -12.52 0.95
N TYR A 51 1.72 -12.77 -0.34
CA TYR A 51 1.48 -14.11 -0.83
C TYR A 51 2.67 -15.05 -0.59
N TYR A 52 3.87 -14.62 -1.00
CA TYR A 52 5.06 -15.48 -0.89
C TYR A 52 5.59 -15.64 0.53
N THR A 53 5.32 -14.70 1.43
CA THR A 53 5.87 -14.74 2.80
C THR A 53 4.91 -15.30 3.84
N MET A 54 3.60 -15.07 3.68
CA MET A 54 2.62 -15.39 4.72
C MET A 54 1.62 -16.48 4.32
N SER A 55 1.18 -16.54 3.06
CA SER A 55 0.13 -17.49 2.64
C SER A 55 0.64 -18.70 1.86
N GLY A 56 1.85 -18.63 1.28
CA GLY A 56 2.46 -19.73 0.55
C GLY A 56 3.12 -20.76 1.45
N ASP A 57 3.52 -21.89 0.85
CA ASP A 57 4.27 -22.93 1.55
C ASP A 57 5.62 -22.40 2.04
N SER A 58 6.01 -22.84 3.24
CA SER A 58 7.27 -22.47 3.85
C SER A 58 8.44 -23.14 3.14
N ASN A 59 9.06 -22.45 2.18
CA ASN A 59 10.25 -22.89 1.44
C ASN A 59 11.54 -22.78 2.30
N PHE A 60 11.46 -23.28 3.53
CA PHE A 60 12.56 -23.30 4.48
C PHE A 60 13.43 -24.54 4.30
N SER A 61 14.74 -24.41 4.51
CA SER A 61 15.61 -25.58 4.63
C SER A 61 15.19 -26.43 5.83
N SER A 62 15.44 -27.73 5.76
CA SER A 62 15.02 -28.72 6.77
C SER A 62 15.56 -28.46 8.18
N LEU A 63 16.60 -27.64 8.33
CA LEU A 63 17.18 -27.21 9.61
C LEU A 63 17.06 -25.69 9.75
N ASN A 64 15.86 -25.21 10.10
CA ASN A 64 15.63 -23.79 10.37
C ASN A 64 15.45 -23.54 11.87
N LEU A 65 16.35 -22.74 12.46
CA LEU A 65 16.15 -22.12 13.78
C LEU A 65 15.53 -20.74 13.61
N LEU A 66 14.20 -20.66 13.65
CA LEU A 66 13.48 -19.39 13.73
C LEU A 66 13.34 -19.01 15.21
N ASN A 67 13.89 -17.86 15.61
CA ASN A 67 13.75 -17.33 16.97
C ASN A 67 13.48 -15.82 16.94
N ASP A 68 12.25 -15.43 17.25
CA ASP A 68 11.80 -14.03 17.28
C ASP A 68 11.68 -13.47 18.72
N GLU A 69 12.21 -14.15 19.74
CA GLU A 69 12.01 -13.79 21.15
C GLU A 69 12.88 -12.62 21.65
N SER A 70 13.71 -12.03 20.79
CA SER A 70 14.60 -10.95 21.23
C SER A 70 13.81 -9.69 21.61
N TRP A 71 13.81 -9.37 22.90
CA TRP A 71 13.08 -8.23 23.47
C TRP A 71 13.43 -6.89 22.81
N VAL A 72 14.67 -6.71 22.34
CA VAL A 72 15.12 -5.49 21.66
C VAL A 72 14.39 -5.31 20.32
N MET A 73 14.22 -6.40 19.55
CA MET A 73 13.53 -6.40 18.26
C MET A 73 12.03 -6.18 18.44
N LEU A 74 11.41 -6.91 19.36
CA LEU A 74 9.97 -6.77 19.63
C LEU A 74 9.61 -5.34 20.07
N LYS A 75 10.44 -4.73 20.93
CA LYS A 75 10.22 -3.35 21.39
C LYS A 75 10.29 -2.33 20.25
N SER A 76 11.24 -2.47 19.32
CA SER A 76 11.37 -1.54 18.19
C SER A 76 10.22 -1.69 17.19
N MET A 77 9.82 -2.93 16.87
CA MET A 77 8.68 -3.20 15.98
C MET A 77 7.37 -2.65 16.56
N MET A 78 7.12 -2.84 17.86
CA MET A 78 5.91 -2.32 18.51
C MET A 78 5.84 -0.79 18.49
N SER A 79 6.96 -0.10 18.73
CA SER A 79 7.01 1.36 18.64
C SER A 79 6.69 1.86 17.21
N LEU A 80 7.25 1.21 16.18
CA LEU A 80 7.01 1.57 14.79
C LEU A 80 5.54 1.33 14.38
N LEU A 81 4.92 0.26 14.87
CA LEU A 81 3.52 -0.05 14.60
C LEU A 81 2.59 1.05 15.10
N ILE A 82 2.81 1.57 16.32
CA ILE A 82 2.03 2.68 16.89
C ILE A 82 2.12 3.92 16.00
N PHE A 83 3.31 4.29 15.54
CA PHE A 83 3.48 5.43 14.63
C PHE A 83 2.86 5.20 13.25
N SER A 84 2.83 3.97 12.74
CA SER A 84 2.22 3.67 11.44
C SER A 84 0.70 3.84 11.40
N ILE A 85 0.04 3.75 12.57
CA ILE A 85 -1.41 3.92 12.72
C ILE A 85 -1.74 5.37 13.04
N PHE A 86 -1.14 5.93 14.11
CA PHE A 86 -1.49 7.27 14.59
C PHE A 86 -0.67 8.39 13.96
N GLY A 87 0.55 8.11 13.51
CA GLY A 87 1.47 9.16 13.05
C GLY A 87 0.94 9.94 11.85
N GLY A 88 0.28 9.28 10.90
CA GLY A 88 -0.26 9.96 9.72
C GLY A 88 -1.40 10.92 10.03
N SER A 89 -2.35 10.54 10.89
CA SER A 89 -3.45 11.42 11.27
C SER A 89 -2.97 12.61 12.11
N MET A 90 -2.07 12.37 13.08
CA MET A 90 -1.47 13.41 13.91
C MET A 90 -0.69 14.42 13.07
N LEU A 91 0.13 13.95 12.12
CA LEU A 91 0.89 14.83 11.22
C LEU A 91 -0.03 15.62 10.29
N ASN A 92 -1.10 15.01 9.77
CA ASN A 92 -2.05 15.69 8.90
C ASN A 92 -2.70 16.89 9.61
N TRP A 93 -3.09 16.73 10.88
CA TRP A 93 -3.66 17.82 11.68
C TRP A 93 -2.66 18.91 12.06
N LEU A 94 -1.38 18.56 12.24
CA LEU A 94 -0.33 19.53 12.60
C LEU A 94 0.17 20.34 11.39
N ILE A 95 0.33 19.71 10.23
CA ILE A 95 0.94 20.33 9.05
C ILE A 95 -0.08 21.19 8.28
N PHE A 96 -1.31 20.71 8.12
CA PHE A 96 -2.33 21.43 7.36
C PHE A 96 -3.17 22.32 8.29
N SER A 97 -2.70 23.55 8.50
CA SER A 97 -3.41 24.58 9.27
C SER A 97 -4.69 25.06 8.56
N THR A 98 -4.76 24.96 7.24
CA THR A 98 -5.96 25.22 6.43
C THR A 98 -6.37 23.94 5.69
N PRO A 99 -7.63 23.47 5.82
CA PRO A 99 -8.09 22.32 5.06
C PRO A 99 -8.14 22.67 3.57
N MET A 100 -7.27 22.05 2.77
CA MET A 100 -7.31 22.14 1.32
C MET A 100 -8.49 21.30 0.81
N VAL A 101 -9.64 21.92 0.60
CA VAL A 101 -10.83 21.23 0.06
C VAL A 101 -10.71 21.13 -1.45
N ILE A 102 -10.59 19.90 -1.95
CA ILE A 102 -10.53 19.61 -3.38
C ILE A 102 -11.94 19.17 -3.82
N ILE A 103 -12.55 19.92 -4.74
CA ILE A 103 -13.91 19.65 -5.24
C ILE A 103 -13.76 18.85 -6.53
N LEU A 104 -14.12 17.57 -6.47
CA LEU A 104 -14.04 16.62 -7.59
C LEU A 104 -15.40 15.95 -7.82
N PRO A 105 -15.74 15.57 -9.07
CA PRO A 105 -16.86 14.69 -9.34
C PRO A 105 -16.65 13.31 -8.69
N LEU A 106 -17.73 12.65 -8.31
CA LEU A 106 -17.72 11.41 -7.52
C LEU A 106 -16.90 10.28 -8.17
N TYR A 107 -16.88 10.20 -9.51
CA TYR A 107 -16.07 9.23 -10.25
C TYR A 107 -14.56 9.40 -9.98
N LEU A 108 -14.05 10.63 -10.02
CA LEU A 108 -12.63 10.90 -9.80
C LEU A 108 -12.25 10.69 -8.33
N LYS A 109 -13.15 11.04 -7.41
CA LYS A 109 -12.91 10.84 -5.98
C LYS A 109 -12.79 9.36 -5.60
N LEU A 110 -13.59 8.48 -6.20
CA LEU A 110 -13.54 7.04 -5.91
C LEU A 110 -12.47 6.28 -6.71
N LEU A 111 -11.83 6.93 -7.68
CA LEU A 111 -10.88 6.29 -8.58
C LEU A 111 -9.69 5.68 -7.85
N THR A 112 -9.14 6.38 -6.85
CA THR A 112 -7.98 5.90 -6.06
C THR A 112 -8.29 4.59 -5.35
N LEU A 113 -9.45 4.52 -4.69
CA LEU A 113 -9.92 3.32 -3.99
C LEU A 113 -10.16 2.15 -4.96
N LEU A 114 -10.79 2.40 -6.11
CA LEU A 114 -11.06 1.37 -7.12
C LEU A 114 -9.77 0.75 -7.65
N ILE A 115 -8.75 1.58 -7.93
CA ILE A 115 -7.45 1.11 -8.41
C ILE A 115 -6.73 0.27 -7.34
N CYS A 116 -6.85 0.64 -6.06
CA CYS A 116 -6.29 -0.17 -4.98
C CYS A 116 -6.94 -1.56 -4.93
N ILE A 117 -8.26 -1.66 -5.09
CA ILE A 117 -8.98 -2.94 -5.07
C ILE A 117 -8.58 -3.79 -6.29
N ILE A 118 -8.59 -3.20 -7.48
CA ILE A 118 -8.21 -3.90 -8.72
C ILE A 118 -6.75 -4.36 -8.66
N GLY A 119 -5.83 -3.51 -8.20
CA GLY A 119 -4.42 -3.85 -8.04
C GLY A 119 -4.19 -4.97 -7.02
N GLY A 120 -4.95 -4.99 -5.92
CA GLY A 120 -4.88 -6.07 -4.94
C GLY A 120 -5.34 -7.41 -5.51
N LEU A 121 -6.49 -7.42 -6.21
CA LEU A 121 -7.01 -8.61 -6.88
C LEU A 121 -6.04 -9.13 -7.95
N MET A 122 -5.53 -8.24 -8.79
CA MET A 122 -4.54 -8.60 -9.82
C MET A 122 -3.26 -9.16 -9.19
N GLY A 123 -2.73 -8.53 -8.15
CA GLY A 123 -1.53 -8.99 -7.44
C GLY A 123 -1.70 -10.42 -6.91
N TYR A 124 -2.84 -10.73 -6.30
CA TYR A 124 -3.14 -12.05 -5.75
C TYR A 124 -3.38 -13.10 -6.86
N LEU A 125 -4.09 -12.75 -7.93
CA LEU A 125 -4.30 -13.66 -9.06
C LEU A 125 -2.97 -14.01 -9.73
N ILE A 126 -2.12 -13.01 -10.00
CA ILE A 126 -0.79 -13.21 -10.62
C ILE A 126 0.09 -14.12 -9.76
N SER A 127 0.04 -13.98 -8.43
CA SER A 127 0.83 -14.82 -7.53
C SER A 127 0.33 -16.27 -7.44
N ASN A 128 -0.98 -16.47 -7.62
CA ASN A 128 -1.60 -17.81 -7.67
C ASN A 128 -1.41 -18.51 -9.00
N VAL A 129 -1.12 -17.78 -10.08
CA VAL A 129 -0.74 -18.45 -11.33
C VAL A 129 0.56 -19.18 -11.05
N ASN A 130 0.46 -20.51 -10.98
CA ASN A 130 1.59 -21.43 -11.04
C ASN A 130 2.28 -21.27 -12.40
N LEU A 131 2.98 -20.17 -12.60
CA LEU A 131 3.91 -20.00 -13.71
C LEU A 131 5.13 -20.87 -13.40
N PHE A 132 4.97 -22.15 -13.73
CA PHE A 132 6.03 -23.13 -13.96
C PHE A 132 7.00 -23.40 -12.80
N TYR A 133 6.52 -24.03 -11.72
CA TYR A 133 7.33 -25.03 -11.00
C TYR A 133 7.39 -26.34 -11.82
N ILE A 134 7.92 -26.26 -13.04
CA ILE A 134 8.31 -27.44 -13.84
C ILE A 134 9.83 -27.54 -13.98
N ASN A 135 10.61 -26.55 -13.53
CA ASN A 135 12.08 -26.63 -13.61
C ASN A 135 12.77 -26.22 -12.31
N LYS A 136 12.59 -27.06 -11.27
CA LYS A 136 13.67 -27.68 -10.48
C LYS A 136 13.07 -28.57 -9.39
#